data_AF-A0A3M7ND92-F1
#
_entry.id   AF-A0A3M7ND92-F1
#
_cell.length_a   1.000
_cell.length_b   1.000
_cell.length_c   1.000
_cell.angle_alpha   90.00
_cell.angle_beta   90.00
_cell.angle_gamma   90.00
#
_symmetry.space_group_name_H-M   'P 1'
#
loop_
_entity.id
_entity.type
_entity.pdbx_description
1 polymer ?
#
loop_
_entity_poly.entity_id
_entity_poly.type
_entity_poly.pdbx_seq_one_letter_code
_entity_poly.pdbx_strand_id
1 'polypeptide(L)'
;MTTGRVNSKAQLRVPLSQLCALVPLVLHRGLRQCRYYAASSDSLLIQADDSRKQAANKDACYRRLTELLTDIYRTTVPGETSEAQKERVKGLKTQYNESRLQGKKIKSSKKAARSKGFGDD
;
A
#
# COMPACT_ATOMS: atom_id res chain seq x y z
N MET A 1 -15.51 24.58 -34.73
CA MET A 1 -14.43 23.69 -35.22
C MET A 1 -14.36 22.51 -34.27
N THR A 2 -14.85 21.34 -34.68
CA THR A 2 -14.84 20.12 -33.86
C THR A 2 -13.42 19.55 -33.86
N THR A 3 -12.68 19.76 -32.78
CA THR A 3 -11.43 19.04 -32.52
C THR A 3 -11.77 17.56 -32.29
N GLY A 4 -11.87 16.80 -33.38
CA GLY A 4 -11.91 15.35 -33.32
C GLY A 4 -10.72 14.89 -32.47
N ARG A 5 -10.99 14.28 -31.32
CA ARG A 5 -10.01 14.03 -30.27
C ARG A 5 -8.95 13.05 -30.77
N VAL A 6 -7.82 13.57 -31.27
CA VAL A 6 -6.67 12.79 -31.77
C VAL A 6 -5.81 12.25 -30.61
N ASN A 7 -6.45 11.68 -29.60
CA ASN A 7 -5.77 11.12 -28.43
C ASN A 7 -5.50 9.64 -28.72
N SER A 8 -4.26 9.35 -29.14
CA SER A 8 -3.78 8.00 -29.38
C SER A 8 -3.54 7.26 -28.06
N LYS A 9 -4.60 6.93 -27.31
CA LYS A 9 -4.50 6.24 -26.01
C LYS A 9 -3.66 4.96 -26.16
N ALA A 10 -2.65 4.80 -25.31
CA ALA A 10 -1.92 3.56 -25.15
C ALA A 10 -2.30 2.89 -23.84
N GLN A 11 -2.39 1.56 -23.87
CA GLN A 11 -2.67 0.74 -22.71
C GLN A 11 -1.65 -0.40 -22.67
N LEU A 12 -0.95 -0.51 -21.56
CA LEU A 12 -0.05 -1.60 -21.24
C LEU A 12 -0.75 -2.50 -20.22
N ARG A 13 -0.98 -3.75 -20.62
CA ARG A 13 -1.50 -4.79 -19.74
C ARG A 13 -0.39 -5.80 -19.50
N VAL A 14 0.02 -5.98 -18.24
CA VAL A 14 1.07 -6.92 -17.86
C VAL A 14 0.47 -7.95 -16.89
N PRO A 15 0.36 -9.23 -17.29
CA PRO A 15 -0.08 -10.29 -16.38
C PRO A 15 0.87 -10.42 -15.18
N LEU A 16 0.32 -10.50 -13.98
CA LEU A 16 1.15 -10.59 -12.76
C LEU A 16 1.92 -11.91 -12.70
N SER A 17 1.37 -13.00 -13.25
CA SER A 17 2.05 -14.28 -13.35
C SER A 17 3.39 -14.20 -14.11
N GLN A 18 3.38 -13.55 -15.27
CA GLN A 18 4.57 -13.36 -16.10
C GLN A 18 5.55 -12.38 -15.45
N LEU A 19 5.04 -11.32 -14.83
CA LEU A 19 5.87 -10.34 -14.15
C LEU A 19 6.55 -10.97 -12.91
N CYS A 20 5.80 -11.68 -12.07
CA CYS A 20 6.31 -12.38 -10.90
C CYS A 20 7.40 -13.42 -11.22
N ALA A 21 7.42 -13.99 -12.42
CA ALA A 21 8.50 -14.89 -12.86
C ALA A 21 9.83 -14.16 -13.10
N LEU A 22 9.79 -12.87 -13.43
CA LEU A 22 10.97 -12.04 -13.72
C LEU A 22 11.42 -11.19 -12.54
N VAL A 23 10.52 -10.93 -11.59
CA VAL A 23 10.74 -9.99 -10.48
C VAL A 23 10.93 -10.73 -9.15
N PRO A 24 11.87 -10.30 -8.27
CA PRO A 24 12.06 -10.88 -6.94
C PRO A 24 10.77 -10.98 -6.11
N LEU A 25 10.66 -12.07 -5.33
CA LEU A 25 9.52 -12.38 -4.45
C LEU A 25 9.13 -11.23 -3.51
N VAL A 26 10.11 -10.44 -3.07
CA VAL A 26 9.87 -9.29 -2.18
C VAL A 26 8.94 -8.27 -2.81
N LEU A 27 8.98 -8.09 -4.14
CA LEU A 27 8.15 -7.11 -4.85
C LEU A 27 6.74 -7.61 -5.14
N HIS A 28 6.48 -8.92 -5.04
CA HIS A 28 5.18 -9.51 -5.39
C HIS A 28 4.04 -8.93 -4.55
N ARG A 29 4.29 -8.69 -3.26
CA ARG A 29 3.31 -8.08 -2.36
C ARG A 29 3.00 -6.63 -2.76
N GLY A 30 4.03 -5.85 -3.07
CA GLY A 30 3.86 -4.45 -3.47
C GLY A 30 3.15 -4.30 -4.81
N LEU A 31 3.41 -5.20 -5.76
CA LEU A 31 2.74 -5.21 -7.06
C LEU A 31 1.23 -5.46 -6.93
N ARG A 32 0.81 -6.33 -6.01
CA ARG A 32 -0.63 -6.57 -5.73
C ARG A 32 -1.31 -5.44 -4.96
N GLN A 33 -0.53 -4.60 -4.28
CA GLN A 33 -1.06 -3.45 -3.50
C GLN A 33 -1.07 -2.15 -4.31
N CYS A 34 -0.53 -2.14 -5.52
CA CYS A 34 -0.42 -0.92 -6.31
C CYS A 34 -1.75 -0.51 -6.96
N ARG A 35 -1.93 0.79 -7.22
CA ARG A 35 -3.15 1.37 -7.83
C ARG A 35 -3.51 0.78 -9.20
N TYR A 36 -2.50 0.35 -9.94
CA TYR A 36 -2.67 -0.15 -11.31
C TYR A 36 -3.00 -1.65 -11.34
N TYR A 37 -3.08 -2.31 -10.19
CA TYR A 37 -3.46 -3.71 -10.11
C TYR A 37 -4.95 -3.90 -10.39
N ALA A 38 -5.26 -4.68 -11.43
CA ALA A 38 -6.61 -5.15 -11.72
C ALA A 38 -6.81 -6.54 -11.11
N ALA A 39 -7.47 -6.60 -9.96
CA ALA A 39 -7.76 -7.84 -9.24
C ALA A 39 -8.64 -8.82 -10.05
N SER A 40 -9.52 -8.30 -10.91
CA SER A 40 -10.41 -9.12 -11.74
C SER A 40 -9.68 -9.95 -12.80
N SER A 41 -8.50 -9.50 -13.23
CA SER A 41 -7.76 -10.12 -14.33
C SER A 41 -6.33 -10.46 -13.98
N ASP A 42 -5.99 -10.39 -12.69
CA ASP A 42 -4.65 -10.57 -12.11
C ASP A 42 -3.54 -9.94 -12.97
N SER A 43 -3.71 -8.66 -13.32
CA SER A 43 -2.80 -7.96 -14.23
C SER A 43 -2.64 -6.50 -13.87
N LEU A 44 -1.46 -5.93 -14.14
CA LEU A 44 -1.23 -4.50 -14.07
C LEU A 44 -1.76 -3.81 -15.32
N LEU A 45 -2.53 -2.75 -15.11
CA LEU A 45 -3.14 -1.96 -16.17
C LEU A 45 -2.66 -0.51 -16.10
N ILE A 46 -1.72 -0.17 -16.97
CA ILE A 46 -1.16 1.18 -17.07
C ILE A 46 -1.65 1.79 -18.37
N GLN A 47 -2.15 3.02 -18.30
CA GLN A 47 -2.67 3.75 -19.46
C GLN A 47 -1.98 5.10 -19.55
N ALA A 48 -1.71 5.55 -20.77
CA ALA A 48 -1.18 6.88 -21.04
C ALA A 48 -1.83 7.46 -22.31
N ASP A 49 -2.22 8.71 -22.24
CA ASP A 49 -2.82 9.50 -23.31
C ASP A 49 -2.22 10.91 -23.40
N ASP A 50 -1.00 11.06 -22.88
CA ASP A 50 -0.29 12.34 -22.71
C ASP A 50 0.07 13.02 -24.05
N SER A 51 0.24 12.24 -25.13
CA SER A 51 0.66 12.74 -26.44
C SER A 51 -0.27 12.32 -27.57
N ARG A 52 -0.21 13.07 -28.68
CA ARG A 52 -0.87 12.72 -29.94
C ARG A 52 -0.16 11.54 -30.66
N LYS A 53 1.10 11.25 -30.30
CA LYS A 53 1.90 10.17 -30.89
C LYS A 53 1.75 8.88 -30.09
N GLN A 54 1.26 7.82 -30.72
CA GLN A 54 1.09 6.50 -30.08
C GLN A 54 2.43 5.96 -29.52
N ALA A 55 3.54 6.16 -30.22
CA ALA A 55 4.87 5.73 -29.76
C ALA A 55 5.26 6.39 -28.43
N ALA A 56 5.06 7.70 -28.31
CA ALA A 56 5.33 8.44 -27.08
C ALA A 56 4.48 7.94 -25.90
N ASN A 57 3.22 7.56 -26.15
CA ASN A 57 2.34 7.03 -25.11
C ASN A 57 2.71 5.60 -24.70
N LYS A 58 3.27 4.79 -25.61
CA LYS A 58 3.85 3.48 -25.26
C LYS A 58 5.04 3.65 -24.33
N ASP A 59 5.97 4.53 -24.69
CA ASP A 59 7.15 4.82 -23.85
C ASP A 59 6.74 5.38 -22.48
N ALA A 60 5.72 6.23 -22.42
CA ALA A 60 5.17 6.75 -21.17
C ALA A 60 4.60 5.62 -20.28
N CYS A 61 3.93 4.61 -20.86
CA CYS A 61 3.47 3.45 -20.09
C CYS A 61 4.64 2.66 -19.50
N TYR A 62 5.72 2.45 -20.26
CA TYR A 62 6.91 1.76 -19.77
C TYR A 62 7.62 2.55 -18.67
N ARG A 63 7.74 3.87 -18.82
CA ARG A 63 8.31 4.74 -17.77
C ARG A 63 7.52 4.64 -16.47
N ARG A 64 6.19 4.77 -16.53
CA ARG A 64 5.30 4.62 -15.36
C ARG A 64 5.42 3.24 -14.70
N LEU A 65 5.60 2.18 -15.49
CA LEU A 65 5.84 0.82 -14.98
C LEU A 65 7.16 0.74 -14.20
N THR A 66 8.24 1.27 -14.77
CA THR A 66 9.57 1.26 -14.16
C THR A 66 9.64 2.11 -12.89
N GLU A 67 9.00 3.29 -12.90
CA GLU A 67 8.86 4.15 -11.72
C GLU A 67 8.13 3.41 -10.60
N LEU A 68 6.99 2.79 -10.90
CA LEU A 68 6.24 1.98 -9.95
C LEU A 68 7.06 0.82 -9.36
N LEU A 69 7.82 0.13 -10.21
CA LEU A 69 8.69 -0.96 -9.76
C LEU A 69 9.77 -0.43 -8.80
N THR A 70 10.36 0.71 -9.13
CA THR A 70 11.38 1.39 -8.32
C THR A 70 10.82 1.86 -6.99
N ASP A 71 9.62 2.42 -6.98
CA ASP A 71 8.93 2.88 -5.77
C ASP A 71 8.56 1.71 -4.86
N ILE A 72 8.05 0.61 -5.42
CA ILE A 72 7.78 -0.62 -4.66
C ILE A 72 9.08 -1.17 -4.09
N TYR A 73 10.14 -1.20 -4.89
CA TYR A 73 11.46 -1.64 -4.43
C TYR A 73 11.97 -0.80 -3.27
N ARG A 74 11.92 0.53 -3.38
CA ARG A 74 12.30 1.46 -2.30
C ARG A 74 11.45 1.31 -1.04
N THR A 75 10.17 1.00 -1.21
CA THR A 75 9.24 0.82 -0.07
C THR A 75 9.42 -0.54 0.60
N THR A 76 9.76 -1.57 -0.17
CA THR A 76 9.81 -2.96 0.30
C THR A 76 11.19 -3.37 0.78
N VAL A 77 12.25 -2.87 0.13
CA VAL A 77 13.62 -3.03 0.60
C VAL A 77 13.87 -1.93 1.63
N PRO A 78 14.20 -2.29 2.88
CA PRO A 78 14.45 -1.31 3.93
C PRO A 78 15.76 -0.54 3.64
N GLY A 79 15.66 0.54 2.87
CA GLY A 79 16.65 1.61 2.74
C GLY A 79 16.12 2.87 3.44
N GLU A 80 16.94 3.43 4.33
CA GLU A 80 16.69 4.59 5.22
C GLU A 80 15.22 4.99 5.46
N THR A 81 14.67 4.52 6.59
CA THR A 81 13.35 4.91 7.12
C THR A 81 13.09 6.41 7.00
N SER A 82 12.18 6.80 6.10
CA SER A 82 11.65 8.16 6.00
C SER A 82 10.95 8.57 7.31
N GLU A 83 11.15 9.82 7.73
CA GLU A 83 10.72 10.36 9.02
C GLU A 83 9.21 10.23 9.27
N ALA A 84 8.40 10.36 8.21
CA ALA A 84 6.94 10.23 8.29
C ALA A 84 6.48 8.82 8.75
N GLN A 85 7.25 7.77 8.46
CA GLN A 85 6.94 6.42 8.91
C GLN A 85 7.34 6.21 10.39
N LYS A 86 8.40 6.89 10.87
CA LYS A 86 8.79 6.88 12.28
C LYS A 86 7.70 7.49 13.16
N GLU A 87 7.09 8.60 12.73
CA GLU A 87 6.02 9.26 13.48
C GLU A 87 4.75 8.40 13.55
N ARG A 88 4.34 7.78 12.44
CA ARG A 88 3.17 6.89 12.43
C ARG A 88 3.37 5.68 13.34
N VAL A 89 4.57 5.10 13.38
CA VAL A 89 4.91 3.98 14.28
C VAL A 89 4.97 4.43 15.75
N LYS A 90 5.47 5.64 16.04
CA LYS A 90 5.40 6.22 17.39
C LYS A 90 3.95 6.36 17.87
N GLY A 91 3.07 6.91 17.02
CA GLY A 91 1.64 7.04 17.34
C GLY A 91 0.97 5.70 17.65
N LEU A 92 1.22 4.68 16.83
CA LEU A 92 0.69 3.33 17.05
C LEU A 92 1.19 2.69 18.36
N LYS A 93 2.48 2.87 18.70
CA LYS A 93 3.04 2.37 19.97
C LYS A 93 2.42 3.03 21.19
N THR A 94 2.21 4.34 21.14
CA THR A 94 1.57 5.09 22.23
C THR A 94 0.13 4.64 22.44
N GLN A 95 -0.67 4.57 21.38
CA GLN A 95 -2.06 4.10 21.46
C GLN A 95 -2.18 2.67 21.99
N TYR A 96 -1.28 1.77 21.59
CA TYR A 96 -1.23 0.40 22.12
C TYR A 96 -0.93 0.37 23.63
N ASN A 97 0.04 1.18 24.08
CA ASN A 97 0.39 1.28 25.49
C ASN A 97 -0.73 1.85 26.34
N GLU A 98 -1.41 2.89 25.86
CA GLU A 98 -2.57 3.49 26.53
C GLU A 98 -3.72 2.50 26.64
N SER A 99 -4.07 1.83 25.54
CA SER A 99 -5.11 0.80 25.52
C SER A 99 -4.81 -0.34 26.50
N ARG A 100 -3.54 -0.76 26.57
CA ARG A 100 -3.08 -1.79 27.52
C ARG A 100 -3.20 -1.32 28.97
N LEU A 101 -2.82 -0.07 29.26
CA LEU A 101 -2.93 0.51 30.60
C LEU A 101 -4.39 0.63 31.04
N GLN A 102 -5.28 1.11 30.16
CA GLN A 102 -6.72 1.17 30.42
C GLN A 102 -7.30 -0.22 30.66
N GLY A 103 -6.96 -1.21 29.83
CA GLY A 103 -7.36 -2.59 30.03
C GLY A 103 -6.90 -3.17 31.38
N LYS A 104 -5.67 -2.86 31.81
CA LYS A 104 -5.19 -3.24 33.15
C LYS A 104 -5.98 -2.55 34.27
N LYS A 105 -6.26 -1.26 34.15
CA LYS A 105 -7.06 -0.51 35.13
C LYS A 105 -8.47 -1.08 35.27
N ILE A 106 -9.16 -1.30 34.15
CA ILE A 106 -10.51 -1.90 34.12
C ILE A 106 -10.51 -3.28 34.79
N LYS A 107 -9.54 -4.14 34.44
CA LYS A 107 -9.41 -5.48 35.05
C LYS A 107 -9.12 -5.40 36.56
N SER A 108 -8.27 -4.47 36.99
CA SER A 108 -7.96 -4.24 38.41
C SER A 108 -9.18 -3.77 39.19
N SER A 109 -9.89 -2.73 38.71
CA SER A 109 -11.11 -2.22 39.32
C SER A 109 -12.20 -3.29 39.42
N LYS A 110 -12.37 -4.11 38.37
CA LYS A 110 -13.31 -5.24 38.39
C LYS A 110 -12.92 -6.30 39.42
N LYS A 111 -11.62 -6.57 39.62
CA LYS A 111 -11.12 -7.50 40.66
C LYS A 111 -11.34 -6.93 42.07
N ALA A 112 -11.06 -5.64 42.28
CA ALA A 112 -11.25 -4.98 43.57
C ALA A 112 -12.72 -4.87 43.98
N ALA A 113 -13.62 -4.61 43.03
CA ALA A 113 -15.06 -4.59 43.27
C ALA A 113 -15.60 -5.97 43.71
N ARG A 114 -15.01 -7.07 43.21
CA ARG A 114 -15.36 -8.43 43.62
C ARG A 114 -14.88 -8.77 45.03
N SER A 115 -13.70 -8.30 45.43
CA SER A 115 -13.15 -8.63 46.76
C SER A 115 -13.81 -7.84 47.89
N LYS A 116 -14.35 -6.66 47.63
CA LYS A 116 -15.07 -5.84 48.63
C LYS A 116 -16.43 -6.39 49.07
N GLY A 117 -17.00 -7.36 48.34
CA GLY A 117 -18.27 -8.00 48.71
C GLY A 117 -18.14 -9.31 49.48
N PHE A 118 -16.93 -9.74 49.85
CA PHE A 118 -16.64 -11.06 50.41
C PHE A 118 -15.99 -11.02 51.82
N GLY A 119 -16.08 -9.90 52.54
CA GLY A 119 -15.40 -9.72 53.82
C GLY A 119 -16.09 -8.77 54.80
N ASP A 120 -17.41 -8.92 54.96
CA ASP A 120 -18.19 -8.36 56.07
C ASP A 120 -19.27 -9.38 56.45
N ASP A 121 -18.85 -10.42 57.18
CA ASP A 121 -19.58 -11.24 58.18
C ASP A 121 -18.60 -12.23 58.83
#